data_AF-A0AAW7P1G3-F1
#
_entry.id   AF-A0AAW7P1G3-F1
#
_cell.length_a   1.000
_cell.length_b   1.000
_cell.length_c   1.000
_cell.angle_alpha   90.00
_cell.angle_beta   90.00
_cell.angle_gamma   90.00
#
_symmetry.space_group_name_H-M   'P 1'
#
loop_
_entity.id
_entity.type
_entity.pdbx_description
1 polymer ?
#
loop_
_entity_poly.entity_id
_entity_poly.type
_entity_poly.pdbx_seq_one_letter_code
_entity_poly.pdbx_strand_id
1 'polypeptide(L)'
;MQVIGEVVKHSYLNGSDLAALPVVEYVVEGKIYQKRFSYSTFETTTSKKAKADVFDTKFIRSPYHVLDLKNIFPIGSKMTVWCNPQKPKQGFVERYPGHDRILRLHIIIFGTLYILLIVIVTFFYVI
;
A
#
# COMPACT_ATOMS: atom_id res chain seq x y z
N MET A 1 -10.42 -7.97 10.95
CA MET A 1 -9.45 -9.07 11.02
C MET A 1 -8.46 -8.92 9.88
N GLN A 2 -7.18 -9.14 10.17
CA GLN A 2 -6.11 -9.12 9.18
C GLN A 2 -5.83 -10.55 8.73
N VAL A 3 -5.77 -10.79 7.43
CA VAL A 3 -5.40 -12.08 6.85
C VAL A 3 -4.43 -11.89 5.70
N ILE A 4 -3.54 -12.86 5.51
CA ILE A 4 -2.62 -12.86 4.37
C ILE A 4 -3.31 -13.64 3.24
N GLY A 5 -3.42 -12.99 2.09
CA GLY A 5 -3.91 -13.59 0.87
C GLY A 5 -2.83 -13.63 -0.22
N GLU A 6 -3.20 -14.20 -1.35
CA GLU A 6 -2.34 -14.36 -2.53
C GLU A 6 -2.99 -13.77 -3.77
N VAL A 7 -2.21 -13.09 -4.60
CA VAL A 7 -2.68 -12.56 -5.88
C VAL A 7 -2.90 -13.73 -6.84
N VAL A 8 -4.16 -14.00 -7.21
CA VAL A 8 -4.51 -15.12 -8.10
C VAL A 8 -4.75 -14.68 -9.54
N LYS A 9 -5.11 -13.41 -9.76
CA LYS A 9 -5.35 -12.84 -11.10
C LYS A 9 -5.30 -11.32 -11.07
N HIS A 10 -5.29 -10.72 -12.25
CA HIS A 10 -5.51 -9.29 -12.44
C HIS A 10 -6.87 -9.05 -13.09
N SER A 11 -7.60 -8.04 -12.60
CA SER A 11 -8.88 -7.60 -13.11
C SER A 11 -8.74 -6.22 -13.73
N TYR A 12 -9.19 -6.08 -14.96
CA TYR A 12 -9.17 -4.84 -15.71
C TYR A 12 -10.43 -4.01 -15.47
N LEU A 13 -10.28 -2.70 -15.40
CA LEU A 13 -11.42 -1.79 -15.34
C LEU A 13 -12.08 -1.66 -16.73
N ASN A 14 -13.39 -1.86 -16.78
CA ASN A 14 -14.24 -1.60 -17.94
C ASN A 14 -13.79 -2.27 -19.26
N GLY A 15 -13.15 -3.44 -19.18
CA GLY A 15 -12.65 -4.17 -20.36
C GLY A 15 -11.46 -3.48 -21.07
N SER A 16 -10.96 -2.41 -20.48
CA SER A 16 -9.85 -1.63 -21.00
C SER A 16 -8.59 -1.96 -20.20
N ASP A 17 -7.46 -2.15 -20.90
CA ASP A 17 -6.13 -2.45 -20.33
C ASP A 17 -5.54 -1.28 -19.49
N LEU A 18 -6.41 -0.42 -18.93
CA LEU A 18 -6.05 0.82 -18.24
C LEU A 18 -5.34 0.57 -16.91
N ALA A 19 -5.78 -0.44 -16.16
CA ALA A 19 -5.18 -0.82 -14.88
C ALA A 19 -5.44 -2.30 -14.60
N ALA A 20 -4.36 -3.08 -14.55
CA ALA A 20 -4.38 -4.48 -14.15
C ALA A 20 -4.43 -4.57 -12.62
N LEU A 21 -5.62 -4.43 -12.02
CA LEU A 21 -5.75 -4.45 -10.55
C LEU A 21 -5.61 -5.88 -10.02
N PRO A 22 -4.71 -6.15 -9.05
CA PRO A 22 -4.57 -7.48 -8.49
C PRO A 22 -5.84 -7.89 -7.72
N VAL A 23 -6.23 -9.15 -7.88
CA VAL A 23 -7.31 -9.79 -7.12
C VAL A 23 -6.65 -10.79 -6.17
N VAL A 24 -6.84 -10.54 -4.89
CA VAL A 24 -6.26 -11.31 -3.79
C VAL A 24 -7.27 -12.32 -3.30
N GLU A 25 -6.86 -13.58 -3.26
CA GLU A 25 -7.59 -14.68 -2.66
C GLU A 25 -7.10 -14.91 -1.23
N TYR A 26 -8.03 -15.14 -0.30
CA TYR A 26 -7.74 -15.34 1.12
C TYR A 26 -8.76 -16.27 1.75
N VAL A 27 -8.37 -16.92 2.85
CA VAL A 27 -9.19 -17.91 3.55
C VAL A 27 -9.66 -17.34 4.89
N VAL A 28 -10.95 -17.46 5.17
CA VAL A 28 -11.56 -17.16 6.48
C VAL A 28 -12.43 -18.35 6.86
N GLU A 29 -12.16 -18.96 8.02
CA GLU A 29 -12.91 -20.11 8.54
C GLU A 29 -13.05 -21.27 7.51
N GLY A 30 -11.96 -21.56 6.78
CA GLY A 30 -11.94 -22.61 5.76
C GLY A 30 -12.67 -22.27 4.45
N LYS A 31 -13.26 -21.08 4.33
CA LYS A 31 -13.90 -20.60 3.10
C LYS A 31 -12.99 -19.63 2.35
N ILE A 32 -12.96 -19.79 1.03
CA ILE A 32 -12.16 -18.96 0.13
C ILE A 32 -12.95 -17.72 -0.28
N TYR A 33 -12.30 -16.56 -0.22
CA TYR A 33 -12.84 -15.28 -0.63
C TYR A 33 -11.86 -14.56 -1.54
N GLN A 34 -12.38 -13.72 -2.43
CA GLN A 34 -11.57 -12.88 -3.31
C GLN A 34 -11.87 -11.40 -3.07
N LYS A 35 -10.82 -10.58 -3.05
CA LYS A 35 -10.94 -9.13 -2.98
C LYS A 35 -10.02 -8.48 -4.00
N ARG A 36 -10.60 -7.61 -4.83
CA ARG A 36 -9.84 -6.78 -5.76
C ARG A 36 -9.24 -5.58 -5.03
N PHE A 37 -7.99 -5.31 -5.33
CA PHE A 37 -7.31 -4.07 -4.99
C PHE A 37 -7.99 -2.85 -5.64
N SER A 38 -8.05 -1.71 -4.95
CA SER A 38 -8.75 -0.52 -5.47
C SER A 38 -8.07 0.79 -5.08
N TYR A 39 -8.16 1.75 -5.98
CA TYR A 39 -7.90 3.17 -5.72
C TYR A 39 -9.22 3.89 -5.42
N SER A 40 -9.15 5.11 -4.87
CA SER A 40 -10.35 5.93 -4.64
C SER A 40 -10.87 6.54 -5.93
N THR A 41 -9.97 6.87 -6.84
CA THR A 41 -10.25 7.64 -8.05
C THR A 41 -9.26 7.25 -9.14
N PHE A 42 -9.70 7.28 -10.39
CA PHE A 42 -8.89 7.03 -11.57
C PHE A 42 -8.82 8.32 -12.38
N GLU A 43 -7.64 8.91 -12.49
CA GLU A 43 -7.41 10.17 -13.20
C GLU A 43 -6.50 9.93 -14.40
N THR A 44 -6.86 10.51 -15.54
CA THR A 44 -6.03 10.51 -16.74
C THR A 44 -5.53 11.92 -16.98
N THR A 45 -4.22 12.07 -17.19
CA THR A 45 -3.57 13.37 -17.40
C THR A 45 -2.55 13.28 -18.52
N THR A 46 -2.34 14.38 -19.24
CA THR A 46 -1.31 14.51 -20.27
C THR A 46 -0.05 15.22 -19.75
N SER A 47 -0.02 15.58 -18.47
CA SER A 47 1.11 16.29 -17.88
C SER A 47 2.36 15.41 -17.81
N LYS A 48 3.49 15.95 -18.26
CA LYS A 48 4.83 15.36 -18.08
C LYS A 48 5.27 15.34 -16.61
N LYS A 49 4.68 16.19 -15.77
CA LYS A 49 4.99 16.25 -14.33
C LYS A 49 4.18 15.24 -13.52
N ALA A 50 3.22 14.56 -14.15
CA ALA A 50 2.43 13.55 -13.48
C ALA A 50 3.33 12.42 -13.01
N LYS A 51 3.30 12.12 -11.72
CA LYS A 51 3.97 10.97 -11.13
C LYS A 51 2.91 9.93 -10.83
N ALA A 52 3.13 8.71 -11.30
CA ALA A 52 2.31 7.57 -10.91
C ALA A 52 3.00 6.92 -9.72
N ASP A 53 2.34 6.88 -8.58
CA ASP A 53 2.79 6.16 -7.39
C ASP A 53 1.79 5.05 -7.05
N VAL A 54 2.31 3.88 -6.68
CA VAL A 54 1.52 2.74 -6.20
C VAL A 54 0.80 3.09 -4.91
N PHE A 55 1.41 3.93 -4.09
CA PHE A 55 0.94 4.27 -2.75
C PHE A 55 -0.14 5.36 -2.75
N ASP A 56 -0.25 6.11 -3.84
CA ASP A 56 -1.23 7.18 -3.96
C ASP A 56 -2.66 6.67 -3.78
N THR A 57 -3.50 7.53 -3.20
CA THR A 57 -4.93 7.25 -3.05
C THR A 57 -5.63 7.13 -4.40
N LYS A 58 -5.13 7.87 -5.38
CA LYS A 58 -5.64 7.94 -6.74
C LYS A 58 -4.72 7.18 -7.70
N PHE A 59 -5.30 6.54 -8.69
CA PHE A 59 -4.54 5.99 -9.81
C PHE A 59 -4.37 7.07 -10.87
N ILE A 60 -3.13 7.39 -11.23
CA ILE A 60 -2.81 8.37 -12.27
C ILE A 60 -2.31 7.64 -13.51
N ARG A 61 -2.95 7.90 -14.65
CA ARG A 61 -2.50 7.44 -15.97
C ARG A 61 -2.01 8.63 -16.79
N SER A 62 -0.74 8.59 -17.19
CA SER A 62 -0.13 9.56 -18.11
C SER A 62 0.57 8.83 -19.24
N PRO A 63 0.62 9.38 -20.47
CA PRO A 63 1.43 8.81 -21.56
C PRO A 63 2.91 8.66 -21.19
N TYR A 64 3.39 9.47 -20.25
CA TYR A 64 4.78 9.47 -19.83
C TYR A 64 5.04 8.49 -18.69
N HIS A 65 4.10 8.37 -17.75
CA HIS A 65 4.21 7.54 -16.55
C HIS A 65 2.91 6.76 -16.33
N VAL A 66 2.98 5.44 -16.52
CA VAL A 66 1.89 4.49 -16.24
C VAL A 66 2.37 3.48 -15.22
N LEU A 67 1.55 3.23 -14.20
CA LEU A 67 1.86 2.27 -13.15
C LEU A 67 1.65 0.83 -13.66
N ASP A 68 2.70 0.03 -13.70
CA ASP A 68 2.60 -1.38 -14.08
C ASP A 68 2.29 -2.27 -12.88
N LEU A 69 1.02 -2.29 -12.51
CA LEU A 69 0.51 -3.06 -11.37
C LEU A 69 0.74 -4.56 -11.51
N LYS A 70 0.90 -5.09 -12.73
CA LYS A 70 1.13 -6.51 -12.96
C LYS A 70 2.54 -6.91 -12.52
N ASN A 71 3.52 -6.07 -12.84
CA ASN A 71 4.90 -6.27 -12.41
C ASN A 71 5.10 -5.95 -10.92
N ILE A 72 4.38 -4.95 -10.39
CA ILE A 72 4.44 -4.60 -8.95
C ILE A 72 3.80 -5.70 -8.08
N PHE A 73 2.66 -6.23 -8.50
CA PHE A 73 1.90 -7.26 -7.78
C PHE A 73 1.74 -8.50 -8.66
N PRO A 74 2.80 -9.31 -8.85
CA PRO A 74 2.73 -10.49 -9.68
C PRO A 74 1.80 -11.54 -9.08
N ILE A 75 1.28 -12.42 -9.93
CA ILE A 75 0.51 -13.59 -9.49
C ILE A 75 1.39 -14.43 -8.54
N GLY A 76 0.81 -14.91 -7.45
CA GLY A 76 1.52 -15.62 -6.39
C GLY A 76 2.11 -14.72 -5.30
N SER A 77 2.15 -13.40 -5.50
CA SER A 77 2.60 -12.47 -4.45
C SER A 77 1.62 -12.45 -3.28
N LYS A 78 2.15 -12.29 -2.07
CA LYS A 78 1.35 -12.21 -0.85
C LYS A 78 0.93 -10.77 -0.58
N MET A 79 -0.33 -10.58 -0.23
CA MET A 79 -0.88 -9.28 0.13
C MET A 79 -1.72 -9.40 1.39
N THR A 80 -1.69 -8.37 2.23
CA THR A 80 -2.58 -8.31 3.39
C THR A 80 -3.98 -7.89 2.97
N VAL A 81 -5.00 -8.57 3.51
CA VAL A 81 -6.41 -8.21 3.35
C VAL A 81 -7.00 -7.92 4.71
N TRP A 82 -7.62 -6.75 4.84
CA TRP A 82 -8.40 -6.37 6.01
C TRP A 82 -9.86 -6.69 5.73
N CYS A 83 -10.44 -7.64 6.45
CA CYS A 83 -11.83 -8.06 6.28
C CYS A 83 -12.60 -8.06 7.60
N ASN A 84 -13.92 -7.93 7.52
CA ASN A 84 -14.81 -8.12 8.66
C ASN A 84 -14.99 -9.63 8.92
N PRO A 85 -14.65 -10.18 10.11
CA PRO A 85 -14.78 -11.61 10.39
C PRO A 85 -16.23 -12.12 10.23
N GLN A 86 -17.24 -11.31 10.57
CA GLN A 86 -18.65 -11.67 10.41
C GLN A 86 -19.14 -11.56 8.96
N LYS A 87 -18.48 -10.72 8.15
CA LYS A 87 -18.80 -10.48 6.73
C LYS A 87 -17.52 -10.43 5.91
N PRO A 88 -16.85 -11.57 5.63
CA PRO A 88 -15.50 -11.58 5.04
C PRO A 88 -15.38 -10.85 3.70
N LYS A 89 -16.46 -10.81 2.90
CA LYS A 89 -16.52 -10.06 1.63
C LYS A 89 -16.36 -8.54 1.81
N GLN A 90 -16.73 -8.01 2.98
CA GLN A 90 -16.54 -6.61 3.35
C GLN A 90 -15.12 -6.42 3.88
N GLY A 91 -14.33 -5.65 3.15
CA GLY A 91 -12.90 -5.51 3.40
C GLY A 91 -12.19 -4.79 2.27
N PHE A 92 -10.89 -4.65 2.40
CA PHE A 92 -10.01 -4.06 1.40
C PHE A 92 -8.64 -4.74 1.43
N VAL A 93 -7.94 -4.68 0.30
CA VAL A 93 -6.56 -5.15 0.19
C VAL A 93 -5.65 -4.00 0.62
N GLU A 94 -4.73 -4.28 1.53
CA GLU A 94 -3.70 -3.33 1.96
C GLU A 94 -2.66 -3.13 0.85
N ARG A 95 -2.23 -1.89 0.65
CA ARG A 95 -1.24 -1.54 -0.38
C ARG A 95 0.14 -2.10 -0.08
N TYR A 96 0.58 -1.99 1.17
CA TYR A 96 1.82 -2.61 1.64
C TYR A 96 1.84 -2.66 3.17
N PRO A 97 2.05 -3.84 3.78
CA PRO A 97 2.31 -3.95 5.20
C PRO A 97 3.80 -3.65 5.43
N GLY A 98 4.16 -2.45 5.89
CA GLY A 98 5.52 -2.23 6.38
C GLY A 98 6.19 -0.90 6.13
N HIS A 99 5.57 0.06 5.43
CA HIS A 99 6.12 1.43 5.41
C HIS A 99 6.19 2.00 6.84
N ASP A 100 5.22 1.61 7.69
CA ASP A 100 5.22 1.92 9.11
C ASP A 100 6.46 1.41 9.84
N ARG A 101 7.05 0.27 9.45
CA ARG A 101 8.20 -0.28 10.19
C ARG A 101 9.46 0.55 9.96
N ILE A 102 9.73 0.94 8.71
CA ILE A 102 10.90 1.76 8.36
C ILE A 102 10.71 3.18 8.89
N LEU A 103 9.53 3.79 8.69
CA LEU A 103 9.22 5.11 9.24
C LEU A 103 9.30 5.11 10.77
N ARG A 104 8.72 4.12 11.45
CA ARG A 104 8.78 4.00 12.91
C ARG A 104 10.23 3.85 13.38
N LEU A 105 11.07 3.10 12.67
CA LEU A 105 12.50 2.98 12.98
C LEU A 105 13.20 4.35 12.86
N HIS A 106 12.95 5.09 11.78
CA HIS A 106 13.51 6.43 11.59
C HIS A 106 13.08 7.38 12.72
N ILE A 107 11.80 7.38 13.08
CA ILE A 107 11.27 8.20 14.18
C ILE A 107 11.97 7.88 15.50
N ILE A 108 12.20 6.60 15.81
CA ILE A 108 12.89 6.19 17.04
C ILE A 108 14.35 6.68 17.03
N ILE A 109 15.08 6.48 15.92
CA ILE A 109 16.49 6.87 15.80
C ILE A 109 16.65 8.39 15.94
N PHE A 110 15.91 9.16 15.15
CA PHE A 110 16.00 10.63 15.16
C PHE A 110 15.47 11.23 16.47
N GLY A 111 14.39 10.68 17.02
CA GLY A 111 13.86 11.10 18.33
C GLY A 111 14.87 10.89 19.45
N THR A 112 15.55 9.74 19.47
CA THR A 112 16.57 9.44 20.49
C THR A 112 17.78 10.39 20.36
N LEU A 113 18.27 10.62 19.13
CA LEU A 113 19.38 11.54 18.87
C LEU A 113 19.03 12.97 19.29
N TYR A 114 17.80 13.42 19.02
CA TYR A 114 17.34 14.76 19.39
C TYR A 114 17.28 14.95 20.91
N ILE A 115 16.75 13.98 21.65
CA ILE A 115 16.73 14.04 23.12
C ILE A 115 18.15 14.06 23.69
N LEU A 116 19.05 13.22 23.17
CA LEU A 116 20.44 13.17 23.60
C LEU A 116 21.15 14.52 23.37
N LEU A 117 20.89 15.18 22.24
CA LEU A 117 21.41 16.50 21.94
C LEU A 117 20.89 17.55 22.93
N ILE A 118 19.61 17.53 23.29
CA ILE A 118 19.05 18.44 24.30
C ILE A 118 19.77 18.26 25.64
N VAL A 119 19.98 17.03 26.09
CA VAL A 119 20.67 16.75 27.36
C VAL A 119 22.10 17.28 27.34
N ILE A 120 22.82 17.11 26.23
CA ILE A 120 24.18 17.63 26.08
C ILE A 120 24.19 19.16 26.16
N VAL A 121 23.30 19.84 25.41
CA VAL A 121 23.22 21.30 25.39
C VAL A 121 22.84 21.87 26.76
N THR A 122 21.85 21.28 27.45
CA THR A 122 21.46 21.75 28.78
C THR A 122 22.55 21.49 29.81
N PHE A 123 23.28 20.38 29.72
CA PHE A 123 24.44 20.11 30.58
C PHE A 123 25.53 21.18 30.42
N PHE A 124 25.87 21.56 29.20
CA PHE A 124 26.85 22.63 28.93
C PHE A 124 26.33 24.05 29.23
N TYR A 125 25.02 24.25 29.30
CA TYR A 125 24.43 25.56 29.62
C TYR A 125 24.27 25.79 31.13
N VAL A 126 24.09 24.71 31.90
CA VAL A 126 23.87 24.75 33.35
C VAL A 126 25.19 24.69 34.13
N ILE A 127 26.26 24.17 33.52
CA ILE A 127 27.65 24.20 34.02
C ILE A 127 28.35 25.46 33.54
#